data_AF-A0A2D9XWQ4-F1
#
_entry.id   AF-A0A2D9XWQ4-F1
#
_cell.length_a   1.000
_cell.length_b   1.000
_cell.length_c   1.000
_cell.angle_alpha   90.00
_cell.angle_beta   90.00
_cell.angle_gamma   90.00
#
_symmetry.space_group_name_H-M   'P 1'
#
loop_
_entity.id
_entity.type
_entity.pdbx_description
1 polymer ?
#
loop_
_entity_poly.entity_id
_entity_poly.type
_entity_poly.pdbx_seq_one_letter_code
_entity_poly.pdbx_strand_id
1 'polypeptide(L)' 'MFGTTEIIVIVVAAGLLLFGAKKIPELAKTFGKAKGEYKKGEIEADEELKKFKEQKD' A
#
# COMPACT_ATOMS: atom_id res chain seq x y z
N MET A 1 28.17 6.52 16.16
CA MET A 1 26.71 6.66 15.96
C MET A 1 26.35 5.83 14.75
N PHE A 2 25.38 4.93 14.83
CA PHE A 2 24.91 4.23 13.63
C PHE A 2 24.24 5.25 12.70
N GLY A 3 24.62 5.26 11.43
CA GLY A 3 24.01 6.08 10.41
C GLY A 3 22.69 5.49 9.92
N THR A 4 21.94 6.32 9.19
CA THR A 4 20.62 5.95 8.64
C THR A 4 20.69 4.68 7.79
N THR A 5 21.77 4.51 7.02
CA THR A 5 21.98 3.34 6.17
C THR A 5 22.20 2.07 7.01
N GLU A 6 23.03 2.11 8.06
CA GLU A 6 23.23 0.92 8.92
C GLU A 6 21.93 0.53 9.63
N ILE A 7 21.14 1.50 10.08
CA ILE A 7 19.84 1.24 10.71
C ILE A 7 18.88 0.56 9.73
N ILE A 8 18.80 1.05 8.49
CA ILE A 8 17.95 0.44 7.44
C ILE A 8 18.38 -1.01 7.18
N VAL A 9 19.68 -1.25 7.05
CA VAL A 9 20.21 -2.60 6.80
C VAL A 9 19.86 -3.54 7.96
N ILE A 10 20.00 -3.09 9.21
CA ILE A 10 19.67 -3.90 10.39
C ILE A 10 18.17 -4.23 10.43
N VAL A 11 17.30 -3.26 10.18
CA VAL A 11 15.84 -3.47 10.19
C VAL A 11 15.42 -4.44 9.08
N VAL A 12 15.98 -4.28 7.88
CA VAL A 12 15.70 -5.19 6.76
C VAL A 12 16.22 -6.59 7.07
N ALA A 13 17.46 -6.72 7.57
CA ALA A 13 18.02 -8.01 7.93
C ALA A 13 17.21 -8.71 9.04
N ALA A 14 16.83 -7.99 10.10
CA ALA A 14 15.97 -8.51 11.15
C ALA A 14 14.61 -8.94 10.60
N GLY A 15 13.99 -8.15 9.73
CA GLY A 15 12.75 -8.51 9.06
C GLY A 15 12.88 -9.75 8.19
N LEU A 16 13.99 -9.89 7.45
CA LEU A 16 14.28 -11.07 6.63
C LEU A 16 14.51 -12.32 7.49
N LEU A 17 15.14 -12.21 8.66
CA LEU A 17 15.35 -13.34 9.57
C LEU A 17 14.04 -13.80 10.23
N LEU A 18 13.19 -12.86 10.65
CA LEU A 18 11.93 -13.17 11.33
C LEU A 18 10.85 -13.68 10.36
N PHE A 19 10.74 -13.05 9.19
CA PHE A 19 9.63 -13.29 8.27
C PHE A 19 10.05 -14.03 6.98
N GLY A 20 11.36 -14.10 6.69
CA GLY A 20 11.90 -14.70 5.47
C GLY A 20 11.84 -13.77 4.26
N ALA A 21 12.79 -13.93 3.34
CA ALA A 21 12.89 -13.11 2.13
C ALA A 21 11.67 -13.19 1.20
N LYS A 22 10.89 -14.28 1.27
CA LYS A 22 9.67 -14.47 0.48
C LYS A 22 8.51 -13.56 0.94
N LYS A 23 8.53 -13.05 2.17
CA LYS A 23 7.42 -12.20 2.67
C LYS A 23 7.44 -10.79 2.11
N ILE A 24 8.60 -10.24 1.76
CA ILE A 24 8.71 -8.92 1.11
C ILE A 24 7.91 -8.86 -0.22
N PRO A 25 8.11 -9.77 -1.20
CA PRO A 25 7.34 -9.73 -2.45
C PRO A 25 5.87 -10.09 -2.26
N GLU A 26 5.53 -10.95 -1.29
CA GLU A 26 4.14 -11.28 -0.95
C GLU A 26 3.37 -10.08 -0.38
N LEU A 27 3.99 -9.34 0.54
CA LEU A 27 3.47 -8.08 1.08
C LEU A 27 3.33 -7.01 -0.01
N ALA A 28 4.33 -6.85 -0.88
CA ALA A 28 4.25 -5.92 -1.99
C ALA A 28 3.08 -6.25 -2.94
N LYS A 29 2.88 -7.52 -3.26
CA LYS A 29 1.78 -7.98 -4.13
C LYS A 29 0.40 -7.76 -3.49
N THR A 30 0.25 -8.09 -2.22
CA THR A 30 -1.02 -7.92 -1.48
C THR A 30 -1.34 -6.46 -1.25
N PHE A 31 -0.36 -5.66 -0.82
CA PHE A 31 -0.50 -4.22 -0.65
C PHE A 31 -0.79 -3.51 -1.97
N GLY A 32 -0.11 -3.90 -3.06
CA GLY A 32 -0.36 -3.37 -4.39
C GLY A 32 -1.79 -3.62 -4.87
N LYS A 33 -2.31 -4.84 -4.64
CA LYS A 33 -3.72 -5.16 -4.91
C LYS A 33 -4.66 -4.32 -4.07
N ALA A 34 -4.44 -4.26 -2.75
CA ALA A 34 -5.29 -3.48 -1.85
C ALA A 34 -5.33 -2.00 -2.24
N LYS A 35 -4.18 -1.40 -2.58
CA LYS A 35 -4.09 -0.02 -3.06
C LYS A 35 -4.80 0.17 -4.40
N GLY A 36 -4.72 -0.82 -5.30
CA GLY A 36 -5.42 -0.81 -6.59
C GLY A 36 -6.94 -0.81 -6.43
N GLU A 37 -7.48 -1.75 -5.65
CA GLU A 37 -8.90 -1.84 -5.35
C GLU A 37 -9.40 -0.58 -4.62
N TYR A 38 -8.64 -0.07 -3.65
CA TYR A 38 -8.96 1.17 -2.96
C TYR A 38 -9.10 2.35 -3.92
N LYS A 39 -8.11 2.54 -4.81
CA LYS A 39 -8.13 3.65 -5.78
C LYS A 39 -9.26 3.51 -6.80
N LYS A 40 -9.60 2.28 -7.19
CA LYS A 40 -10.75 2.02 -8.07
C LYS A 40 -12.06 2.40 -7.37
N GLY A 41 -12.25 1.97 -6.13
CA GLY A 41 -13.42 2.35 -5.33
C GLY A 41 -13.52 3.86 -5.07
N GLU A 42 -12.38 4.55 -4.88
CA GLU A 42 -12.34 6.00 -4.74
C GLU A 42 -12.86 6.72 -5.99
N ILE A 43 -12.46 6.25 -7.19
CA ILE A 43 -12.92 6.81 -8.48
C ILE A 43 -14.42 6.55 -8.68
N GLU A 44 -14.87 5.31 -8.45
CA GLU A 44 -16.29 4.94 -8.59
C GLU A 44 -17.18 5.76 -7.64
N ALA A 45 -16.73 5.95 -6.39
CA ALA A 45 -17.45 6.77 -5.42
C ALA A 45 -17.53 8.25 -5.83
N ASP A 46 -16.46 8.82 -6.40
CA ASP A 46 -16.48 10.20 -6.88
C ASP A 46 -17.42 10.39 -8.09
N GLU A 47 -17.43 9.42 -9.02
CA GLU A 47 -18.36 9.41 -10.14
C GLU A 47 -19.83 9.30 -9.68
N GLU A 48 -20.12 8.42 -8.73
CA GLU A 48 -21.46 8.31 -8.13
C GLU A 48 -21.88 9.60 -7.42
N LEU A 49 -20.97 10.22 -6.67
CA LEU A 49 -21.21 11.49 -5.99
C LEU A 49 -21.51 12.62 -7.00
N LYS A 50 -20.79 12.65 -8.12
CA LYS A 50 -21.02 13.63 -9.20
C LYS A 50 -22.39 13.43 -9.85
N LYS A 51 -22.74 12.20 -10.22
CA LYS A 51 -24.05 11.86 -10.78
C LYS A 51 -25.20 12.20 -9.83
N PHE A 52 -25.02 11.96 -8.53
CA PHE A 52 -26.02 12.31 -7.52
C PHE A 52 -26.25 13.82 -7.42
N LYS A 53 -25.19 14.63 -7.54
CA LYS A 53 -25.31 16.10 -7.57
C LYS A 53 -26.02 16.59 -8.83
N GLU A 54 -25.64 16.08 -10.00
CA GLU A 54 -26.25 16.44 -11.30
C GLU A 54 -27.74 16.07 -11.42
N GLN A 55 -28.22 15.05 -10.68
CA GLN A 55 -29.64 14.68 -10.65
C GLN A 55 -30.49 15.52 -9.68
N LYS A 56 -29.85 16.27 -8.77
CA LYS A 56 -30.52 17.04 -7.72
C LYS A 56 -30.73 18.51 -8.09
N ASP A 57 -30.09 18.94 -9.18
CA ASP A 57 -30.26 20.22 -9.87
C ASP A 57 -31.25 20.09 -11.04
#